data_AF-A0A0Q6Y7V7-F1
#
_entry.id   AF-A0A0Q6Y7V7-F1
#
_cell.length_a   1.000
_cell.length_b   1.000
_cell.length_c   1.000
_cell.angle_alpha   90.00
_cell.angle_beta   90.00
_cell.angle_gamma   90.00
#
_symmetry.space_group_name_H-M   'P 1'
#
loop_
_entity.id
_entity.type
_entity.pdbx_description
1 polymer ?
#
loop_
_entity_poly.entity_id
_entity_poly.type
_entity_poly.pdbx_seq_one_letter_code
_entity_poly.pdbx_strand_id
1 'polypeptide(L)'
;MPTLDDLPPYRRAKLLWDYAHFGVYGIEQMVRERAGEPCHLPRVPVPASPRIAILGSDGRRHLMSDGLLVCSEQPSGQGWGHEQYCSWGQTPEGPVEDHRDGETYQSTQYTWLVQLVDEGVPPESVPAAQQCGAGRYGGFHYWPPPPARTAPVRRMRAALIEALGPDCHLCHALPGAMVDHDYATGLVRGLLCKRCNRVVEECPHVDGCPRADYMTNPPAAHLALPYPPYLAWKPNASTRQQKIALLGFDPLAEWRPS
;
A
#
# COMPACT_ATOMS: atom_id res chain seq x y z
N MET A 1 -26.63 16.67 5.85
CA MET A 1 -25.72 15.52 6.05
C MET A 1 -25.28 15.08 4.67
N PRO A 2 -23.99 14.81 4.45
CA PRO A 2 -23.50 14.39 3.14
C PRO A 2 -24.11 13.05 2.73
N THR A 3 -24.24 12.87 1.43
CA THR A 3 -24.86 11.74 0.75
C THR A 3 -23.92 11.19 -0.31
N LEU A 4 -24.29 10.06 -0.92
CA LEU A 4 -23.52 9.49 -2.03
C LEU A 4 -23.40 10.44 -3.23
N ASP A 5 -24.37 11.33 -3.43
CA ASP A 5 -24.39 12.26 -4.56
C ASP A 5 -23.45 13.45 -4.36
N ASP A 6 -23.00 13.69 -3.12
CA ASP A 6 -22.00 14.71 -2.81
C ASP A 6 -20.57 14.26 -3.14
N LEU A 7 -20.36 12.97 -3.43
CA LEU A 7 -19.06 12.45 -3.86
C LEU A 7 -18.83 12.71 -5.36
N PRO A 8 -17.57 12.90 -5.77
CA PRO A 8 -17.21 12.89 -7.20
C PRO A 8 -17.78 11.64 -7.91
N PRO A 9 -18.29 11.75 -9.15
CA PRO A 9 -19.03 10.66 -9.80
C PRO A 9 -18.31 9.32 -9.84
N TYR A 10 -17.01 9.31 -10.14
CA TYR A 10 -16.23 8.07 -10.12
C TYR A 10 -16.11 7.48 -8.70
N ARG A 11 -15.91 8.32 -7.68
CA ARG A 11 -15.82 7.86 -6.28
C ARG A 11 -17.14 7.25 -5.81
N ARG A 12 -18.27 7.88 -6.15
CA ARG A 12 -19.61 7.32 -5.92
C ARG A 12 -19.72 5.93 -6.56
N ALA A 13 -19.35 5.81 -7.84
CA ALA A 13 -19.39 4.55 -8.55
C ALA A 13 -18.48 3.47 -7.95
N LYS A 14 -17.28 3.86 -7.51
CA LYS A 14 -16.30 2.96 -6.88
C LYS A 14 -16.75 2.46 -5.51
N LEU A 15 -17.34 3.32 -4.67
CA LEU A 15 -17.93 2.90 -3.40
C LEU A 15 -19.11 1.94 -3.62
N LEU A 16 -20.02 2.27 -4.55
CA LEU A 16 -21.11 1.37 -4.94
C LEU A 16 -20.56 0.00 -5.36
N TRP A 17 -19.49 -0.01 -6.15
CA TRP A 17 -18.83 -1.24 -6.58
C TRP A 17 -18.22 -2.03 -5.43
N ASP A 18 -17.36 -1.45 -4.61
CA ASP A 18 -16.65 -2.17 -3.55
C ASP A 18 -17.61 -2.73 -2.51
N TYR A 19 -18.61 -1.92 -2.15
CA TYR A 19 -19.56 -2.18 -1.07
C TYR A 19 -20.92 -2.68 -1.55
N ALA A 20 -21.02 -3.17 -2.80
CA ALA A 20 -22.27 -3.62 -3.41
C ALA A 20 -23.14 -4.55 -2.55
N HIS A 21 -22.54 -5.35 -1.67
CA HIS A 21 -23.23 -6.25 -0.76
C HIS A 21 -24.07 -5.54 0.31
N PHE A 22 -23.81 -4.27 0.60
CA PHE A 22 -24.62 -3.43 1.49
C PHE A 22 -25.82 -2.78 0.76
N GLY A 23 -25.87 -2.84 -0.57
CA GLY A 23 -26.86 -2.13 -1.38
C GLY A 23 -26.71 -0.61 -1.32
N VAL A 24 -27.44 0.12 -2.17
CA VAL A 24 -27.33 1.60 -2.28
C VAL A 24 -27.62 2.28 -0.94
N TYR A 25 -28.70 1.88 -0.25
CA TYR A 25 -29.09 2.45 1.03
C TYR A 25 -28.03 2.27 2.12
N GLY A 26 -27.44 1.08 2.24
CA GLY A 26 -26.41 0.81 3.24
C GLY A 26 -25.15 1.64 3.01
N ILE A 27 -24.77 1.85 1.75
CA ILE A 27 -23.62 2.68 1.39
C ILE A 27 -23.92 4.16 1.63
N GLU A 28 -25.14 4.61 1.37
CA GLU A 28 -25.55 5.99 1.69
C GLU A 28 -25.54 6.25 3.20
N GLN A 29 -26.01 5.30 4.01
CA GLN A 29 -25.89 5.39 5.47
C GLN A 29 -24.42 5.43 5.92
N MET A 30 -23.55 4.61 5.33
CA MET A 30 -22.12 4.65 5.61
C MET A 30 -21.50 6.03 5.34
N VAL A 31 -21.89 6.73 4.27
CA VAL A 31 -21.42 8.11 4.00
C VAL A 31 -21.90 9.07 5.08
N ARG A 32 -23.18 9.00 5.44
CA ARG A 32 -23.80 9.86 6.46
C ARG A 32 -23.17 9.67 7.84
N GLU A 33 -23.00 8.42 8.26
CA GLU A 33 -22.44 8.06 9.57
C GLU A 33 -20.96 8.46 9.68
N ARG A 34 -20.22 8.43 8.58
CA ARG A 34 -18.79 8.78 8.56
C ARG A 34 -18.51 10.27 8.44
N ALA A 35 -19.50 11.09 8.12
CA ALA A 35 -19.35 12.53 7.92
C ALA A 35 -18.70 13.32 9.08
N GLY A 36 -18.75 12.79 10.31
CA GLY A 36 -18.11 13.38 11.49
C GLY A 36 -17.02 12.52 12.12
N GLU A 37 -16.70 11.38 11.52
CA GLU A 37 -15.72 10.44 12.07
C GLU A 37 -14.32 10.72 11.51
N PRO A 38 -13.25 10.58 12.30
CA PRO A 38 -11.90 10.75 11.80
C PRO A 38 -11.56 9.70 10.73
N CYS A 39 -11.01 10.15 9.60
CA CYS A 39 -10.47 9.25 8.59
C CYS A 39 -9.20 8.56 9.08
N HIS A 40 -9.22 7.23 9.17
CA HIS A 40 -8.05 6.46 9.59
C HIS A 40 -7.04 6.23 8.44
N LEU A 41 -5.95 6.98 8.45
CA LEU A 41 -4.73 6.62 7.74
C LEU A 41 -3.96 5.50 8.48
N PRO A 42 -3.00 4.82 7.82
CA PRO A 42 -2.07 3.94 8.51
C PRO A 42 -1.44 4.67 9.71
N ARG A 43 -1.50 4.09 10.91
CA ARG A 43 -0.88 4.62 12.14
C ARG A 43 0.65 4.51 12.15
N VAL A 44 1.27 4.48 10.96
CA VAL A 44 2.73 4.45 10.84
C VAL A 44 3.20 5.89 11.01
N PRO A 45 4.15 6.17 11.93
CA PRO A 45 4.71 7.51 12.07
C PRO A 45 5.34 8.00 10.76
N VAL A 46 5.15 9.28 10.46
CA VAL A 46 5.90 9.94 9.39
C VAL A 46 7.34 10.08 9.86
N PRO A 47 8.32 9.60 9.07
CA PRO A 47 9.71 9.71 9.47
C PRO A 47 10.15 11.18 9.50
N ALA A 48 10.90 11.58 10.53
CA ALA A 48 11.46 12.92 10.63
C ALA A 48 12.72 13.10 9.75
N SER A 49 13.33 11.99 9.34
CA SER A 49 14.55 11.93 8.53
C SER A 49 14.44 10.91 7.40
N PRO A 50 15.16 11.10 6.28
CA PRO A 50 15.23 10.08 5.24
C PRO A 50 15.71 8.74 5.78
N ARG A 51 15.07 7.65 5.35
CA ARG A 51 15.47 6.30 5.77
C ARG A 51 16.81 5.92 5.16
N ILE A 52 17.59 5.15 5.91
CA ILE A 52 18.88 4.62 5.49
C ILE A 52 18.92 3.11 5.72
N ALA A 53 19.75 2.41 4.96
CA ALA A 53 19.97 0.98 5.10
C ALA A 53 21.34 0.71 5.69
N ILE A 54 21.38 0.09 6.87
CA ILE A 54 22.61 -0.14 7.64
C ILE A 54 22.92 -1.64 7.68
N LEU A 55 24.18 -2.02 7.47
CA LEU A 55 24.58 -3.42 7.56
C LEU A 55 24.52 -3.90 9.01
N GLY A 56 23.86 -5.04 9.22
CA GLY A 56 23.79 -5.76 10.48
C GLY A 56 24.86 -6.85 10.59
N SER A 57 25.18 -7.25 11.81
CA SER A 57 26.07 -8.38 12.11
C SER A 57 25.53 -9.73 11.62
N ASP A 58 24.27 -9.80 11.21
CA ASP A 58 23.65 -10.95 10.55
C ASP A 58 23.92 -10.99 9.03
N GLY A 59 24.72 -10.06 8.50
CA GLY A 59 25.08 -9.97 7.09
C GLY A 59 23.98 -9.39 6.20
N ARG A 60 22.86 -8.93 6.77
CA ARG A 60 21.77 -8.28 6.05
C ARG A 60 21.78 -6.78 6.29
N ARG A 61 21.22 -6.01 5.37
CA ARG A 61 20.97 -4.57 5.57
C ARG A 61 19.60 -4.37 6.18
N HIS A 62 19.54 -3.52 7.19
CA HIS A 62 18.36 -3.20 7.98
C HIS A 62 17.94 -1.77 7.71
N LEU A 63 16.64 -1.54 7.58
CA LEU A 63 16.12 -0.20 7.36
C LEU A 63 16.03 0.55 8.68
N MET A 64 16.68 1.70 8.75
CA MET A 64 16.63 2.61 9.88
C MET A 64 15.84 3.87 9.51
N SER A 65 15.02 4.32 10.45
CA SER A 65 14.26 5.56 10.38
C SER A 65 14.31 6.23 11.75
N ASP A 66 14.71 7.49 11.82
CA ASP A 66 14.77 8.27 13.07
C ASP A 66 15.54 7.56 14.20
N GLY A 67 16.66 6.92 13.84
CA GLY A 67 17.51 6.19 14.78
C GLY A 67 16.96 4.82 15.22
N LEU A 68 15.80 4.40 14.71
CA LEU A 68 15.17 3.13 15.03
C LEU A 68 15.21 2.16 13.85
N LEU A 69 15.56 0.90 14.10
CA LEU A 69 15.38 -0.15 13.10
C LEU A 69 13.90 -0.47 12.92
N VAL A 70 13.43 -0.42 11.69
CA VAL A 70 12.03 -0.68 11.33
C VAL A 70 11.66 -2.16 11.51
N CYS A 71 12.63 -3.05 11.40
CA CYS A 71 12.50 -4.49 11.59
C CYS A 71 12.52 -4.94 13.06
N SER A 72 12.74 -4.01 14.01
CA SER A 72 12.90 -4.31 15.43
C SER A 72 11.94 -3.47 16.27
N GLU A 73 11.45 -4.03 17.38
CA GLU A 73 10.53 -3.29 18.26
C GLU A 73 11.26 -2.22 19.07
N GLN A 74 12.41 -2.54 19.67
CA GLN A 74 13.26 -1.59 20.40
C GLN A 74 14.73 -2.07 20.46
N PRO A 75 15.70 -1.14 20.52
CA PRO A 75 17.07 -1.50 20.82
C PRO A 75 17.18 -1.96 22.27
N SER A 76 17.87 -3.07 22.49
CA SER A 76 18.39 -3.43 23.81
C SER A 76 19.81 -2.88 23.95
N GLY A 77 20.32 -2.75 25.18
CA GLY A 77 21.74 -2.44 25.41
C GLY A 77 22.70 -3.47 24.79
N GLN A 78 22.18 -4.60 24.32
CA GLN A 78 22.90 -5.68 23.66
C GLN A 78 22.60 -5.77 22.16
N GLY A 79 21.93 -4.79 21.54
CA GLY A 79 21.61 -4.77 20.10
C GLY A 79 20.12 -4.83 19.80
N TRP A 80 19.77 -5.05 18.53
CA TRP A 80 18.41 -4.98 18.02
C TRP A 80 17.76 -6.36 17.91
N GLY A 81 16.66 -6.56 18.64
CA GLY A 81 15.92 -7.82 18.64
C GLY A 81 15.21 -8.07 17.32
N HIS A 82 15.40 -9.27 16.78
CA HIS A 82 14.72 -9.76 15.60
C HIS A 82 14.03 -11.08 15.91
N GLU A 83 12.92 -11.32 15.22
CA GLU A 83 12.21 -12.59 15.26
C GLU A 83 11.80 -13.03 13.86
N GLN A 84 11.82 -14.34 13.65
CA GLN A 84 11.31 -14.97 12.45
C GLN A 84 10.55 -16.23 12.84
N TYR A 85 9.39 -16.43 12.20
CA TYR A 85 8.67 -17.69 12.23
C TYR A 85 9.05 -18.49 11.00
N CYS A 86 9.57 -19.69 11.20
CA CYS A 86 9.81 -20.65 10.15
C CYS A 86 8.69 -21.68 10.23
N SER A 87 7.94 -21.85 9.15
CA SER A 87 6.80 -22.75 9.08
C SER A 87 6.94 -23.71 7.90
N TRP A 88 6.59 -24.98 8.11
CA TRP A 88 6.67 -26.01 7.08
C TRP A 88 5.54 -27.04 7.23
N GLY A 89 5.12 -27.61 6.10
CA GLY A 89 4.31 -28.82 6.04
C GLY A 89 5.21 -30.05 6.04
N GLN A 90 4.76 -31.14 6.67
CA GLN A 90 5.42 -32.44 6.53
C GLN A 90 4.81 -33.22 5.36
N THR A 91 5.63 -33.52 4.36
CA THR A 91 5.27 -34.37 3.20
C THR A 91 6.03 -35.72 3.27
N PRO A 92 5.59 -36.77 2.55
CA PRO A 92 6.35 -38.02 2.43
C PRO A 92 7.79 -37.83 1.92
N GLU A 93 8.04 -36.79 1.12
CA GLU A 93 9.35 -36.44 0.57
C GLU A 93 10.19 -35.55 1.51
N GLY A 94 9.64 -35.12 2.64
CA GLY A 94 10.29 -34.29 3.65
C GLY A 94 9.55 -32.98 3.98
N PRO A 95 10.16 -32.10 4.77
CA PRO A 95 9.58 -30.80 5.10
C PRO A 95 9.57 -29.90 3.85
N VAL A 96 8.42 -29.27 3.59
CA VAL A 96 8.26 -28.29 2.51
C VAL A 96 7.88 -26.95 3.12
N GLU A 97 8.61 -25.91 2.73
CA GLU A 97 8.30 -24.52 3.07
C GLU A 97 6.97 -24.16 2.39
N ASP A 98 6.03 -23.60 3.16
CA ASP A 98 4.59 -23.41 2.86
C ASP A 98 3.64 -24.58 3.22
N HIS A 99 2.54 -24.19 3.88
CA HIS A 99 1.44 -25.06 4.26
C HIS A 99 0.62 -25.50 3.04
N ARG A 100 0.35 -26.80 2.91
CA ARG A 100 -0.70 -27.33 2.01
C ARG A 100 -1.86 -27.90 2.83
N ASP A 101 -3.08 -27.69 2.34
CA ASP A 101 -4.28 -28.23 2.99
C ASP A 101 -4.20 -29.76 3.14
N GLY A 102 -4.32 -30.24 4.39
CA GLY A 102 -4.29 -31.66 4.74
C GLY A 102 -2.97 -32.16 5.34
N GLU A 103 -1.95 -31.33 5.48
CA GLU A 103 -0.65 -31.70 6.05
C GLU A 103 -0.49 -31.29 7.52
N THR A 104 0.39 -32.00 8.26
CA THR A 104 0.75 -31.61 9.63
C THR A 104 1.60 -30.35 9.59
N TYR A 105 1.03 -29.23 10.03
CA TYR A 105 1.71 -27.94 10.10
C TYR A 105 2.65 -27.86 11.31
N GLN A 106 3.90 -27.53 11.06
CA GLN A 106 4.90 -27.25 12.10
C GLN A 106 5.43 -25.82 11.93
N SER A 107 5.69 -25.16 13.06
CA SER A 107 6.34 -23.85 13.07
C SER A 107 7.29 -23.74 14.24
N THR A 108 8.43 -23.08 14.04
CA THR A 108 9.35 -22.71 15.11
C THR A 108 9.67 -21.22 15.04
N GLN A 109 9.85 -20.60 16.20
CA GLN A 109 10.24 -19.21 16.33
C GLN A 109 11.75 -19.14 16.59
N TYR A 110 12.46 -18.39 15.76
CA TYR A 110 13.86 -18.03 15.98
C TYR A 110 13.95 -16.56 16.36
N THR A 111 14.76 -16.26 17.38
CA THR A 111 15.07 -14.90 17.81
C THR A 111 16.57 -14.70 17.83
N TRP A 112 17.02 -13.51 17.46
CA TRP A 112 18.44 -13.14 17.49
C TRP A 112 18.62 -11.64 17.70
N LEU A 113 19.84 -11.25 18.02
CA LEU A 113 20.25 -9.85 18.17
C LEU A 113 21.12 -9.44 16.99
N VAL A 114 20.90 -8.22 16.49
CA VAL A 114 21.70 -7.61 15.42
C VAL A 114 22.46 -6.41 15.97
N GLN A 115 23.77 -6.38 15.73
CA GLN A 115 24.59 -5.17 15.87
C GLN A 115 24.67 -4.43 14.54
N LEU A 116 24.71 -3.11 14.57
CA LEU A 116 24.98 -2.30 13.39
C LEU A 116 26.49 -2.16 13.21
N VAL A 117 26.98 -2.49 12.01
CA VAL A 117 28.43 -2.67 11.78
C VAL A 117 29.01 -1.76 10.68
N ASP A 118 28.19 -0.91 10.06
CA ASP A 118 28.58 -0.09 8.89
C ASP A 118 27.84 1.26 8.88
N GLU A 119 28.26 2.15 7.99
CA GLU A 119 27.53 3.37 7.66
C GLU A 119 26.24 3.07 6.87
N GLY A 120 25.30 4.01 6.94
CA GLY A 120 24.04 3.92 6.21
C GLY A 120 24.20 4.22 4.72
N VAL A 121 23.58 3.40 3.88
CA VAL A 121 23.46 3.65 2.43
C VAL A 121 22.00 3.96 2.05
N PRO A 122 21.74 4.60 0.89
CA PRO A 122 20.38 4.79 0.41
C PRO A 122 19.63 3.44 0.26
N PRO A 123 18.39 3.31 0.77
CA PRO A 123 17.67 2.03 0.74
C PRO A 123 17.44 1.47 -0.66
N GLU A 124 17.32 2.33 -1.68
CA GLU A 124 17.14 1.97 -3.08
C GLU A 124 18.38 1.31 -3.72
N SER A 125 19.56 1.47 -3.12
CA SER A 125 20.79 0.83 -3.62
C SER A 125 20.96 -0.60 -3.11
N VAL A 126 20.10 -1.07 -2.22
CA VAL A 126 20.22 -2.38 -1.58
C VAL A 126 19.45 -3.45 -2.37
N PRO A 127 20.13 -4.47 -2.92
CA PRO A 127 19.47 -5.59 -3.58
C PRO A 127 18.53 -6.34 -2.63
N ALA A 128 17.38 -6.81 -3.13
CA ALA A 128 16.38 -7.52 -2.33
C ALA A 128 16.95 -8.72 -1.54
N ALA A 129 17.91 -9.45 -2.10
CA ALA A 129 18.57 -10.58 -1.44
C ALA A 129 19.41 -10.18 -0.21
N GLN A 130 19.83 -8.91 -0.12
CA GLN A 130 20.60 -8.38 1.01
C GLN A 130 19.71 -7.69 2.05
N GLN A 131 18.43 -7.49 1.76
CA GLN A 131 17.51 -6.81 2.66
C GLN A 131 17.14 -7.74 3.83
N CYS A 132 17.06 -7.16 5.02
CA CYS A 132 16.42 -7.78 6.16
C CYS A 132 14.93 -7.95 5.85
N GLY A 133 14.49 -9.21 5.82
CA GLY A 133 13.08 -9.59 5.71
C GLY A 133 12.42 -9.82 7.07
N ALA A 134 13.18 -9.73 8.16
CA ALA A 134 12.70 -9.96 9.51
C ALA A 134 11.87 -8.77 10.03
N GLY A 135 10.98 -9.06 10.97
CA GLY A 135 10.03 -8.12 11.56
C GLY A 135 8.59 -8.62 11.45
N ARG A 136 7.76 -8.32 12.46
CA ARG A 136 6.32 -8.66 12.53
C ARG A 136 5.49 -8.26 11.32
N TYR A 137 6.07 -7.38 10.52
CA TYR A 137 5.46 -6.74 9.38
C TYR A 137 6.05 -7.23 8.06
N GLY A 138 6.40 -8.52 7.93
CA GLY A 138 6.94 -9.17 6.73
C GLY A 138 6.16 -9.00 5.41
N GLY A 139 5.08 -8.21 5.40
CA GLY A 139 4.35 -7.75 4.21
C GLY A 139 4.27 -6.23 4.01
N PHE A 140 4.85 -5.41 4.91
CA PHE A 140 4.76 -3.95 4.83
C PHE A 140 5.91 -3.36 4.01
N HIS A 141 5.55 -2.37 3.18
CA HIS A 141 6.41 -1.73 2.18
C HIS A 141 7.41 -0.75 2.79
N TYR A 142 8.19 -1.19 3.78
CA TYR A 142 9.19 -0.33 4.40
C TYR A 142 10.42 -0.17 3.51
N TRP A 143 10.78 -1.20 2.75
CA TRP A 143 11.80 -1.08 1.71
C TRP A 143 11.23 -0.41 0.46
N PRO A 144 12.03 0.42 -0.25
CA PRO A 144 11.65 0.89 -1.57
C PRO A 144 11.30 -0.28 -2.48
N PRO A 145 10.23 -0.17 -3.29
CA PRO A 145 9.85 -1.26 -4.18
C PRO A 145 10.85 -1.38 -5.30
N PRO A 146 11.07 -2.61 -5.82
CA PRO A 146 11.91 -2.82 -6.99
C PRO A 146 11.41 -1.97 -8.18
N PRO A 147 12.25 -1.75 -9.19
CA PRO A 147 11.86 -1.05 -10.40
C PRO A 147 10.55 -1.63 -10.98
N ALA A 148 9.64 -0.75 -11.40
CA ALA A 148 8.40 -1.20 -12.01
C ALA A 148 8.67 -2.02 -13.28
N ARG A 149 7.83 -3.03 -13.54
CA ARG A 149 8.01 -3.94 -14.68
C ARG A 149 7.89 -3.22 -16.02
N THR A 150 6.98 -2.26 -16.14
CA THR A 150 6.72 -1.54 -17.39
C THR A 150 7.48 -0.22 -17.45
N ALA A 151 8.06 0.09 -18.61
CA ALA A 151 8.84 1.31 -18.80
C ALA A 151 8.05 2.61 -18.53
N PRO A 152 6.76 2.75 -18.94
CA PRO A 152 5.97 3.92 -18.59
C PRO A 152 5.84 4.14 -17.08
N VAL A 153 5.55 3.08 -16.31
CA VAL A 153 5.41 3.20 -14.86
C VAL A 153 6.76 3.54 -14.20
N ARG A 154 7.88 3.01 -14.71
CA ARG A 154 9.21 3.42 -14.23
C ARG A 154 9.46 4.91 -14.40
N ARG A 155 9.15 5.47 -15.58
CA ARG A 155 9.32 6.90 -15.85
C ARG A 155 8.43 7.77 -14.97
N MET A 156 7.15 7.38 -14.81
CA MET A 156 6.24 8.10 -13.92
C MET A 156 6.72 8.05 -12.45
N ARG A 157 7.16 6.89 -11.96
CA ARG A 157 7.74 6.78 -10.62
C ARG A 157 8.97 7.69 -10.46
N ALA A 158 9.89 7.70 -11.42
CA ALA A 158 11.07 8.55 -11.37
C ALA A 158 10.68 10.05 -11.31
N ALA A 159 9.78 10.50 -12.19
CA ALA A 159 9.31 11.89 -12.20
C ALA A 159 8.60 12.30 -10.89
N LEU A 160 7.78 11.40 -10.33
CA LEU A 160 7.13 11.62 -9.04
C LEU A 160 8.12 11.68 -7.88
N ILE A 161 9.14 10.82 -7.88
CA ILE A 161 10.19 10.81 -6.85
C ILE A 161 11.01 12.10 -6.93
N GLU A 162 11.39 12.52 -8.13
CA GLU A 162 12.15 13.74 -8.37
C GLU A 162 11.39 15.00 -7.91
N ALA A 163 10.09 15.09 -8.21
CA ALA A 163 9.29 16.27 -7.90
C ALA A 163 8.78 16.32 -6.44
N LEU A 164 8.44 15.16 -5.86
CA LEU A 164 7.64 15.08 -4.63
C LEU A 164 8.25 14.16 -3.56
N GLY A 165 9.40 13.56 -3.84
CA GLY A 165 10.08 12.63 -2.94
C GLY A 165 9.58 11.18 -3.04
N PRO A 166 10.33 10.23 -2.44
CA PRO A 166 10.11 8.79 -2.62
C PRO A 166 9.04 8.18 -1.71
N ASP A 167 8.57 8.92 -0.72
CA ASP A 167 7.55 8.47 0.20
C ASP A 167 6.14 8.57 -0.38
N CYS A 168 5.19 7.86 0.25
CA CYS A 168 3.79 7.90 -0.10
C CYS A 168 3.25 9.33 0.00
N HIS A 169 2.72 9.87 -1.09
CA HIS A 169 2.18 11.23 -1.14
C HIS A 169 0.82 11.40 -0.44
N LEU A 170 0.33 10.36 0.24
CA LEU A 170 -0.86 10.42 1.10
C LEU A 170 -0.52 10.28 2.58
N CYS A 171 0.21 9.24 2.98
CA CYS A 171 0.51 9.02 4.40
C CYS A 171 1.89 9.54 4.82
N HIS A 172 2.79 9.83 3.87
CA HIS A 172 4.18 10.24 4.08
C HIS A 172 5.05 9.26 4.92
N ALA A 173 4.46 8.18 5.43
CA ALA A 173 5.05 7.29 6.42
C ALA A 173 5.70 6.04 5.82
N LEU A 174 5.37 5.69 4.57
CA LEU A 174 5.86 4.49 3.90
C LEU A 174 6.36 4.85 2.51
N PRO A 175 7.39 4.17 1.98
CA PRO A 175 7.81 4.31 0.60
C PRO A 175 6.66 4.19 -0.40
N GLY A 176 6.69 5.09 -1.38
CA GLY A 176 5.79 5.09 -2.52
C GLY A 176 6.08 3.90 -3.46
N ALA A 177 5.02 3.20 -3.87
CA ALA A 177 5.12 1.98 -4.65
C ALA A 177 4.29 1.98 -5.93
N MET A 178 3.12 2.59 -5.85
CA MET A 178 2.08 2.55 -6.87
C MET A 178 1.88 3.95 -7.42
N VAL A 179 1.83 4.08 -8.74
CA VAL A 179 1.43 5.32 -9.39
C VAL A 179 -0.09 5.34 -9.38
N ASP A 180 -0.63 6.21 -8.55
CA ASP A 180 -2.06 6.41 -8.41
C ASP A 180 -2.55 7.44 -9.44
N HIS A 181 -3.74 7.25 -9.97
CA HIS A 181 -4.32 8.09 -11.01
C HIS A 181 -5.82 8.23 -10.83
N ASP A 182 -6.32 9.34 -11.35
CA ASP A 182 -7.74 9.63 -11.43
C ASP A 182 -8.34 8.89 -12.64
N TYR A 183 -9.38 8.10 -12.42
CA TYR A 183 -10.01 7.30 -13.47
C TYR A 183 -10.94 8.10 -14.38
N ALA A 184 -11.35 9.31 -13.99
CA ALA A 184 -12.18 10.19 -14.80
C ALA A 184 -11.33 10.95 -15.84
N THR A 185 -10.16 11.42 -15.43
CA THR A 185 -9.27 12.24 -16.25
C THR A 185 -8.09 11.45 -16.84
N GLY A 186 -7.76 10.31 -16.25
CA GLY A 186 -6.55 9.54 -16.57
C GLY A 186 -5.26 10.18 -16.08
N LEU A 187 -5.32 11.27 -15.30
CA LEU A 187 -4.15 11.98 -14.81
C LEU A 187 -3.62 11.35 -13.52
N VAL A 188 -2.29 11.29 -13.39
CA VAL A 188 -1.61 10.81 -12.19
C VAL A 188 -1.86 11.76 -11.02
N ARG A 189 -2.27 11.20 -9.88
CA ARG A 189 -2.50 11.94 -8.63
C ARG A 189 -1.26 11.96 -7.73
N GLY A 190 -0.49 10.89 -7.71
CA GLY A 190 0.76 10.80 -6.94
C GLY A 190 1.33 9.40 -6.83
N LEU A 191 2.37 9.26 -6.01
CA LEU A 191 3.01 7.98 -5.68
C LEU A 191 2.52 7.51 -4.31
N LEU A 192 1.81 6.39 -4.24
CA LEU A 192 1.24 5.86 -3.01
C LEU A 192 1.92 4.56 -2.57
N CYS A 193 2.04 4.31 -1.27
CA CYS A 193 2.37 2.97 -0.78
C CYS A 193 1.21 2.00 -1.12
N LYS A 194 1.44 0.69 -1.22
CA LYS A 194 0.37 -0.23 -1.66
C LYS A 194 -0.85 -0.23 -0.74
N ARG A 195 -0.66 -0.01 0.57
CA ARG A 195 -1.76 0.10 1.54
C ARG A 195 -2.65 1.30 1.23
N CYS A 196 -2.06 2.49 1.09
CA CYS A 196 -2.78 3.71 0.74
C CYS A 196 -3.47 3.59 -0.62
N ASN A 197 -2.76 3.13 -1.64
CA ASN A 197 -3.31 2.96 -2.99
C ASN A 197 -4.51 2.00 -3.03
N ARG A 198 -4.52 0.97 -2.18
CA ARG A 198 -5.62 0.01 -2.14
C ARG A 198 -6.92 0.64 -1.63
N VAL A 199 -6.82 1.51 -0.63
CA VAL A 199 -7.97 1.97 0.16
C VAL A 199 -8.31 3.45 -0.04
N VAL A 200 -7.56 4.18 -0.88
CA VAL A 200 -7.77 5.63 -1.08
C VAL A 200 -9.19 5.92 -1.60
N GLU A 201 -9.64 5.13 -2.56
CA GLU A 201 -10.98 5.22 -3.17
C GLU A 201 -12.10 4.62 -2.30
N GLU A 202 -11.76 3.82 -1.29
CA GLU A 202 -12.73 3.21 -0.36
C GLU A 202 -13.20 4.22 0.71
N CYS A 203 -12.64 5.44 0.72
CA CYS A 203 -13.00 6.47 1.69
C CYS A 203 -14.42 7.00 1.45
N PRO A 204 -15.33 6.96 2.44
CA PRO A 204 -16.68 7.49 2.30
C PRO A 204 -16.78 9.00 2.58
N HIS A 205 -15.73 9.63 3.13
CA HIS A 205 -15.74 11.07 3.42
C HIS A 205 -15.78 11.89 2.13
N VAL A 206 -16.68 12.86 2.07
CA VAL A 206 -16.80 13.82 0.97
C VAL A 206 -15.62 14.79 1.01
N ASP A 207 -15.32 15.33 2.19
CA ASP A 207 -14.28 16.32 2.46
C ASP A 207 -13.66 16.11 3.86
N GLY A 208 -12.80 17.06 4.27
CA GLY A 208 -12.31 17.16 5.65
C GLY A 208 -11.42 16.01 6.11
N CYS A 209 -10.84 15.26 5.16
CA CYS A 209 -10.11 14.05 5.47
C CYS A 209 -8.93 13.87 4.49
N PRO A 210 -7.78 13.32 4.94
CA PRO A 210 -6.57 13.26 4.11
C PRO A 210 -6.76 12.54 2.77
N ARG A 211 -7.64 11.54 2.71
CA ARG A 211 -7.95 10.84 1.45
C ARG A 211 -8.77 11.72 0.51
N ALA A 212 -9.79 12.39 1.04
CA ALA A 212 -10.60 13.31 0.24
C ALA A 212 -9.74 14.47 -0.25
N ASP A 213 -8.91 15.06 0.60
CA ASP A 213 -8.01 16.15 0.26
C ASP A 213 -7.00 15.73 -0.82
N TYR A 214 -6.40 14.53 -0.70
CA TYR A 214 -5.52 13.96 -1.72
C TYR A 214 -6.22 13.78 -3.07
N MET A 215 -7.48 13.35 -3.09
CA MET A 215 -8.20 13.13 -4.34
C MET A 215 -8.67 14.45 -4.97
N THR A 216 -9.08 15.42 -4.16
CA THR A 216 -9.55 16.74 -4.62
C THR A 216 -8.40 17.63 -5.08
N ASN A 217 -7.29 17.62 -4.34
CA ASN A 217 -6.11 18.43 -4.61
C ASN A 217 -4.87 17.54 -4.71
N PRO A 218 -4.76 16.74 -5.79
CA PRO A 218 -3.70 15.74 -5.86
C PRO A 218 -2.32 16.39 -5.95
N PRO A 219 -1.33 15.88 -5.20
CA PRO A 219 0.00 16.50 -5.11
C PRO A 219 0.72 16.55 -6.46
N ALA A 220 0.47 15.58 -7.35
CA ALA A 220 1.06 15.54 -8.69
C ALA A 220 0.26 16.29 -9.77
N ALA A 221 -0.82 17.01 -9.43
CA ALA A 221 -1.67 17.69 -10.40
C ALA A 221 -0.88 18.59 -11.37
N HIS A 222 0.07 19.35 -10.82
CA HIS A 222 0.90 20.28 -11.57
C HIS A 222 1.85 19.62 -12.59
N LEU A 223 2.11 18.31 -12.47
CA LEU A 223 2.95 17.56 -13.40
C LEU A 223 2.17 17.12 -14.66
N ALA A 224 0.84 17.12 -14.61
CA ALA A 224 -0.04 16.73 -15.71
C ALA A 224 0.35 15.40 -16.40
N LEU A 225 0.86 14.43 -15.63
CA LEU A 225 1.33 13.16 -16.17
C LEU A 225 0.14 12.27 -16.55
N PRO A 226 0.03 11.79 -17.80
CA PRO A 226 -1.02 10.86 -18.19
C PRO A 226 -0.69 9.43 -17.75
N TYR A 227 -1.66 8.74 -17.15
CA TYR A 227 -1.57 7.32 -16.85
C TYR A 227 -2.00 6.49 -18.08
N PRO A 228 -1.23 5.48 -18.52
CA PRO A 228 -1.59 4.71 -19.71
C PRO A 228 -2.88 3.90 -19.54
N PRO A 229 -3.93 4.11 -20.37
CA PRO A 229 -5.24 3.47 -20.18
C PRO A 229 -5.21 1.93 -20.25
N TYR A 230 -4.29 1.36 -21.02
CA TYR A 230 -4.11 -0.10 -21.13
C TYR A 230 -3.47 -0.73 -19.88
N LEU A 231 -2.91 0.08 -18.97
CA LEU A 231 -2.41 -0.36 -17.67
C LEU A 231 -3.41 -0.11 -16.54
N ALA A 232 -4.54 0.55 -16.83
CA ALA A 232 -5.58 0.79 -15.84
C ALA A 232 -6.22 -0.53 -15.44
N TRP A 233 -6.51 -0.68 -14.15
CA TRP A 233 -7.15 -1.90 -13.66
C TRP A 233 -8.58 -2.00 -14.23
N LYS A 234 -8.96 -3.21 -14.65
CA LYS A 234 -10.31 -3.52 -15.09
C LYS A 234 -10.82 -4.75 -14.32
N PRO A 235 -12.05 -4.72 -13.79
CA PRO A 235 -12.63 -5.91 -13.19
C PRO A 235 -12.83 -7.00 -14.23
N ASN A 236 -12.65 -8.26 -13.83
CA ASN A 236 -13.00 -9.38 -14.69
C ASN A 236 -14.53 -9.49 -14.86
N ALA A 237 -14.96 -10.21 -15.90
CA ALA A 237 -16.37 -10.32 -16.27
C ALA A 237 -17.25 -10.97 -15.17
N SER A 238 -16.73 -11.96 -14.45
CA SER A 238 -17.46 -12.66 -13.39
C SER A 238 -17.74 -11.75 -12.19
N THR A 239 -16.69 -11.09 -11.67
CA THR A 239 -16.84 -10.10 -10.59
C THR A 239 -17.84 -9.02 -10.98
N ARG A 240 -17.81 -8.57 -12.24
CA ARG A 240 -18.79 -7.60 -12.74
C ARG A 240 -20.22 -8.12 -12.70
N GLN A 241 -20.48 -9.30 -13.25
CA GLN A 241 -21.82 -9.88 -13.24
C GLN A 241 -22.36 -10.02 -11.82
N GLN A 242 -21.52 -10.44 -10.88
CA GLN A 242 -21.88 -10.54 -9.47
C GLN A 242 -22.25 -9.17 -8.87
N LYS A 243 -21.46 -8.12 -9.13
CA LYS A 243 -21.73 -6.77 -8.62
C LYS A 243 -23.01 -6.16 -9.20
N ILE A 244 -23.26 -6.38 -10.48
CA ILE A 244 -24.51 -5.96 -11.14
C ILE A 244 -25.72 -6.71 -10.54
N ALA A 245 -25.59 -8.01 -10.28
CA ALA A 245 -26.66 -8.79 -9.66
C ALA A 245 -27.02 -8.27 -8.25
N LEU A 246 -26.04 -7.77 -7.49
CA LEU A 246 -26.26 -7.19 -6.17
C LEU A 246 -26.92 -5.81 -6.21
N LEU A 247 -26.52 -4.96 -7.17
CA LEU A 247 -26.98 -3.56 -7.24
C LEU A 247 -28.21 -3.35 -8.14
N GLY A 248 -28.45 -4.25 -9.09
CA GLY A 248 -29.43 -4.08 -10.17
C GLY A 248 -28.96 -3.19 -11.33
N PHE A 249 -27.76 -2.62 -11.25
CA PHE A 249 -27.15 -1.81 -12.31
C PHE A 249 -25.62 -1.86 -12.26
N ASP A 250 -24.95 -1.37 -13.31
CA ASP A 250 -23.49 -1.26 -13.38
C ASP A 250 -23.05 0.15 -12.99
N PRO A 251 -22.54 0.38 -11.76
CA PRO A 251 -22.12 1.71 -11.34
C PRO A 251 -20.91 2.23 -12.13
N LEU A 252 -20.11 1.34 -12.73
CA LEU A 252 -18.90 1.69 -13.48
C LEU A 252 -19.13 1.70 -15.00
N ALA A 253 -20.37 1.88 -15.48
CA ALA A 253 -20.68 1.85 -16.91
C ALA A 253 -19.99 2.98 -17.70
N GLU A 254 -20.01 4.20 -17.15
CA GLU A 254 -19.52 5.43 -17.81
C GLU A 254 -17.99 5.56 -17.82
N TRP A 255 -17.30 4.85 -16.93
CA TRP A 255 -15.86 4.99 -16.69
C TRP A 255 -15.02 3.96 -17.46
N ARG A 256 -15.59 3.42 -18.53
CA ARG A 256 -14.95 2.40 -19.35
C ARG A 256 -14.44 3.03 -20.62
N PRO A 257 -13.15 2.88 -20.95
CA PRO A 257 -12.71 3.18 -22.30
C PRO A 257 -13.48 2.27 -23.26
N SER A 258 -14.06 2.87 -24.29
CA SER A 258 -14.72 2.20 -25.41
C SER A 258 -13.81 1.22 -26.14
#